data_AF-X1D858-F1
#
_entry.id   AF-X1D858-F1
#
_cell.length_a   1.000
_cell.length_b   1.000
_cell.length_c   1.000
_cell.angle_alpha   90.00
_cell.angle_beta   90.00
_cell.angle_gamma   90.00
#
_symmetry.space_group_name_H-M   'P 1'
#
loop_
_entity.id
_entity.type
_entity.pdbx_description
1 polymer ?
#
loop_
_entity_poly.entity_id
_entity_poly.type
_entity_poly.pdbx_seq_one_letter_code
_entity_poly.pdbx_strand_id
1 'polypeptide(L)'
;SKKKKGSKPKTKAKRPSIVRDLNLRPKGKKSFKDFFAEKTPRVGGQTYVVCVYYLEKLLGLKNISIDHVYTCMKEVKRKPPNNLSNAMAIVSSRKGWIDTSNVLDITITVPGENLVEHDLQPKKRN
;
A
#
# COMPACT_ATOMS: atom_id res chain seq x y z
N SER A 1 4.75 9.85 43.74
CA SER A 1 4.41 10.74 42.62
C SER A 1 3.71 9.99 41.48
N LYS A 2 2.39 10.19 41.30
CA LYS A 2 1.60 9.54 40.22
C LYS A 2 1.68 10.40 38.94
N LYS A 3 2.40 9.94 37.92
CA LYS A 3 2.53 10.63 36.61
C LYS A 3 1.27 10.36 35.78
N LYS A 4 0.38 11.36 35.66
CA LYS A 4 -0.79 11.34 34.77
C LYS A 4 -0.33 11.26 33.31
N LYS A 5 -0.58 10.14 32.61
CA LYS A 5 -0.50 10.10 31.14
C LYS A 5 -1.77 10.73 30.58
N GLY A 6 -1.66 11.97 30.10
CA GLY A 6 -2.73 12.66 29.39
C GLY A 6 -3.11 11.90 28.12
N SER A 7 -4.35 11.44 28.05
CA SER A 7 -4.95 10.83 26.87
C SER A 7 -5.10 11.89 25.79
N LYS A 8 -4.22 11.89 24.78
CA LYS A 8 -4.40 12.73 23.58
C LYS A 8 -5.75 12.36 22.93
N PRO A 9 -6.56 13.35 22.49
CA PRO A 9 -7.83 13.06 21.84
C PRO A 9 -7.58 12.24 20.59
N LYS A 10 -8.18 11.04 20.51
CA LYS A 10 -8.18 10.21 19.30
C LYS A 10 -9.04 10.93 18.25
N THR A 11 -8.41 11.75 17.41
CA THR A 11 -9.01 12.19 16.14
C THR A 11 -9.53 10.96 15.43
N LYS A 12 -10.84 10.90 15.17
CA LYS A 12 -11.44 9.80 14.39
C LYS A 12 -10.66 9.71 13.08
N ALA A 13 -10.01 8.58 12.83
CA ALA A 13 -9.28 8.36 11.59
C ALA A 13 -10.21 8.65 10.42
N LYS A 14 -9.86 9.63 9.59
CA LYS A 14 -10.62 9.96 8.37
C LYS A 14 -10.71 8.69 7.53
N ARG A 15 -11.92 8.34 7.08
CA ARG A 15 -12.10 7.19 6.20
C ARG A 15 -11.41 7.49 4.87
N PRO A 16 -10.59 6.57 4.34
CA PRO A 16 -9.98 6.78 3.04
C PRO A 16 -11.03 6.97 1.95
N SER A 17 -10.73 7.81 0.98
CA SER A 17 -11.59 8.12 -0.15
C SER A 17 -11.04 7.56 -1.48
N ILE A 18 -11.91 7.42 -2.48
CA ILE A 18 -11.50 6.99 -3.82
C ILE A 18 -10.93 8.19 -4.58
N VAL A 19 -9.71 8.05 -5.10
CA VAL A 19 -9.07 9.04 -5.97
C VAL A 19 -9.61 8.86 -7.38
N ARG A 20 -10.44 9.80 -7.84
CA ARG A 20 -11.12 9.71 -9.16
C ARG A 20 -10.17 9.89 -10.34
N ASP A 21 -9.11 10.66 -10.15
CA ASP A 21 -8.14 10.98 -11.20
C ASP A 21 -7.04 9.90 -11.33
N LEU A 22 -7.08 8.85 -10.51
CA LEU A 22 -6.07 7.80 -10.52
C LEU A 22 -6.32 6.82 -11.68
N ASN A 23 -5.46 6.88 -12.70
CA ASN A 23 -5.51 5.95 -13.83
C ASN A 23 -4.77 4.64 -13.54
N LEU A 24 -5.52 3.60 -13.15
CA LEU A 24 -5.02 2.23 -12.93
C LEU A 24 -4.96 1.37 -14.21
N ARG A 25 -5.34 1.94 -15.36
CA ARG A 25 -5.27 1.31 -16.68
C ARG A 25 -4.61 2.24 -17.71
N PRO A 26 -3.36 2.66 -17.46
CA PRO A 26 -2.62 3.51 -18.38
C PRO A 26 -2.47 2.86 -19.76
N LYS A 27 -2.54 3.65 -20.83
CA LYS A 27 -2.19 3.18 -22.17
C LYS A 27 -0.67 2.91 -22.24
N GLY A 28 -0.28 1.77 -22.80
CA GLY A 28 1.13 1.41 -22.99
C GLY A 28 1.85 0.87 -21.74
N LYS A 29 1.18 0.77 -20.59
CA LYS A 29 1.70 0.09 -19.40
C LYS A 29 0.72 -0.98 -18.95
N LYS A 30 1.20 -1.97 -18.18
CA LYS A 30 0.37 -3.03 -17.62
C LYS A 30 -0.68 -2.44 -16.69
N SER A 31 -1.93 -2.92 -16.75
CA SER A 31 -2.96 -2.48 -15.83
C SER A 31 -2.64 -2.92 -14.39
N PHE A 32 -3.13 -2.18 -13.40
CA PHE A 32 -2.91 -2.57 -12.01
C PHE A 32 -3.46 -3.96 -11.71
N LYS A 33 -4.64 -4.29 -12.28
CA LYS A 33 -5.28 -5.59 -12.09
C LYS A 33 -4.44 -6.73 -12.64
N ASP A 34 -3.86 -6.57 -13.82
CA ASP A 34 -3.00 -7.58 -14.43
C ASP A 34 -1.69 -7.74 -13.66
N PHE A 35 -1.07 -6.61 -13.27
CA PHE A 35 0.13 -6.62 -12.44
C PHE A 35 -0.11 -7.30 -11.09
N PHE A 36 -1.23 -7.01 -10.44
CA PHE A 36 -1.63 -7.63 -9.18
C PHE A 36 -1.87 -9.14 -9.34
N ALA A 37 -2.50 -9.55 -10.44
CA ALA A 37 -2.75 -10.95 -10.75
C ALA A 37 -1.45 -11.72 -11.01
N GLU A 38 -0.45 -11.11 -11.63
CA GLU A 38 0.87 -11.71 -11.84
C GLU A 38 1.64 -11.88 -10.52
N LYS A 39 1.63 -10.86 -9.66
CA LYS A 39 2.34 -10.87 -8.38
C LYS A 39 1.63 -11.64 -7.26
N THR A 40 0.39 -12.09 -7.48
CA THR A 40 -0.39 -12.95 -6.57
C THR A 40 -0.17 -12.72 -5.06
N PRO A 41 -0.27 -11.49 -4.53
CA PRO A 41 0.03 -11.24 -3.12
C PRO A 41 -0.95 -12.02 -2.23
N ARG A 42 -0.39 -12.76 -1.28
CA ARG A 42 -1.12 -13.72 -0.45
C ARG A 42 -1.75 -13.07 0.78
N VAL A 43 -1.07 -12.07 1.34
CA VAL A 43 -1.49 -11.38 2.57
C VAL A 43 -1.74 -9.91 2.34
N GLY A 44 -2.54 -9.30 3.24
CA GLY A 44 -2.88 -7.87 3.16
C GLY A 44 -1.67 -6.96 3.14
N GLY A 45 -0.60 -7.28 3.88
CA GLY A 45 0.64 -6.50 3.86
C GLY A 45 1.27 -6.45 2.47
N GLN A 46 1.42 -7.60 1.81
CA GLN A 46 1.95 -7.69 0.44
C GLN A 46 1.06 -6.94 -0.55
N THR A 47 -0.26 -6.96 -0.35
CA THR A 47 -1.21 -6.20 -1.17
C THR A 47 -0.88 -4.70 -1.14
N TYR A 48 -0.61 -4.12 0.04
CA TYR A 48 -0.25 -2.70 0.14
C TYR A 48 1.07 -2.38 -0.57
N VAL A 49 2.07 -3.25 -0.39
CA VAL A 49 3.38 -3.10 -1.04
C VAL A 49 3.25 -3.11 -2.56
N VAL A 50 2.49 -4.06 -3.12
CA VAL A 50 2.22 -4.13 -4.56
C VAL A 50 1.50 -2.88 -5.07
N CYS A 51 0.59 -2.31 -4.28
CA CYS A 51 -0.08 -1.05 -4.64
C CYS A 51 0.94 0.11 -4.73
N VAL A 52 1.73 0.32 -3.67
CA VAL A 52 2.71 1.42 -3.62
C VAL A 52 3.76 1.27 -4.72
N TYR A 53 4.31 0.07 -4.88
CA TYR A 53 5.26 -0.23 -5.95
C TYR A 53 4.69 0.09 -7.34
N TYR A 54 3.45 -0.32 -7.63
CA TYR A 54 2.84 -0.03 -8.93
C TYR A 54 2.68 1.47 -9.18
N LEU A 55 2.17 2.21 -8.19
CA LEU A 55 1.97 3.65 -8.30
C LEU A 55 3.30 4.39 -8.48
N GLU A 56 4.31 4.04 -7.70
CA GLU A 56 5.60 4.72 -7.71
C GLU A 56 6.47 4.29 -8.90
N LYS A 57 6.71 2.99 -9.08
CA LYS A 57 7.66 2.47 -10.07
C LYS A 57 7.07 2.31 -11.45
N LEU A 58 5.82 1.82 -11.56
CA LEU A 58 5.20 1.65 -12.87
C LEU A 58 4.55 2.94 -13.36
N LEU A 59 3.79 3.65 -12.52
CA LEU A 59 3.13 4.89 -12.94
C LEU A 59 4.00 6.14 -12.79
N GLY A 60 5.05 6.11 -11.95
CA GLY A 60 5.90 7.28 -11.71
C GLY A 60 5.21 8.34 -10.84
N LEU A 61 4.17 7.96 -10.09
CA LEU A 61 3.44 8.88 -9.21
C LEU A 61 4.29 9.25 -8.00
N LYS A 62 4.17 10.50 -7.58
CA LYS A 62 4.71 11.04 -6.34
C LYS A 62 3.56 11.42 -5.42
N ASN A 63 3.83 11.67 -4.13
CA ASN A 63 2.82 12.04 -3.16
C ASN A 63 1.71 10.98 -3.04
N ILE A 64 2.12 9.71 -3.00
CA ILE A 64 1.19 8.59 -2.87
C ILE A 64 0.60 8.62 -1.46
N SER A 65 -0.70 8.83 -1.36
CA SER A 65 -1.42 8.83 -0.09
C SER A 65 -2.18 7.53 0.16
N ILE A 66 -2.70 7.39 1.39
CA ILE A 66 -3.57 6.25 1.78
C ILE A 66 -4.79 6.10 0.85
N ASP A 67 -5.31 7.20 0.32
CA ASP A 67 -6.45 7.20 -0.60
C ASP A 67 -6.11 6.53 -1.94
N HIS A 68 -4.87 6.68 -2.42
CA HIS A 68 -4.40 6.00 -3.63
C HIS A 68 -4.32 4.49 -3.40
N VAL A 69 -3.74 4.06 -2.29
CA VAL A 69 -3.67 2.62 -1.93
C VAL A 69 -5.07 2.05 -1.74
N TYR A 70 -5.97 2.78 -1.09
CA TYR A 70 -7.37 2.39 -0.96
C TYR A 70 -8.05 2.19 -2.31
N THR A 71 -7.81 3.10 -3.26
CA THR A 71 -8.34 3.02 -4.63
C THR A 71 -7.82 1.77 -5.35
N CYS A 72 -6.52 1.48 -5.25
CA CYS A 72 -5.94 0.24 -5.78
C CYS A 72 -6.63 -1.00 -5.20
N MET A 73 -6.84 -1.06 -3.88
CA MET A 73 -7.53 -2.19 -3.24
C MET A 73 -8.95 -2.40 -3.77
N LYS A 74 -9.67 -1.31 -4.04
CA LYS A 74 -11.01 -1.35 -4.62
C LYS A 74 -11.01 -1.92 -6.04
N GLU A 75 -10.04 -1.54 -6.88
CA GLU A 75 -9.90 -2.05 -8.25
C GLU A 75 -9.73 -3.58 -8.27
N VAL A 76 -8.96 -4.14 -7.33
CA VAL A 76 -8.74 -5.60 -7.22
C VAL A 76 -9.74 -6.30 -6.29
N LYS A 77 -10.82 -5.61 -5.90
CA LYS A 77 -11.89 -6.13 -5.01
C LYS A 77 -11.37 -6.71 -3.69
N ARG A 78 -10.24 -6.22 -3.18
CA ARG A 78 -9.72 -6.60 -1.85
C ARG A 78 -10.41 -5.76 -0.78
N LYS A 79 -10.90 -6.43 0.27
CA LYS A 79 -11.54 -5.74 1.39
C LYS A 79 -10.48 -4.93 2.16
N PRO A 80 -10.60 -3.59 2.24
CA PRO A 80 -9.69 -2.79 3.04
C PRO A 80 -9.97 -3.02 4.54
N PRO A 81 -8.92 -2.98 5.39
CA PRO A 81 -9.11 -3.01 6.84
C PRO A 81 -9.85 -1.75 7.32
N ASN A 82 -10.50 -1.85 8.49
CA ASN A 82 -11.21 -0.72 9.11
C ASN A 82 -10.31 0.51 9.33
N ASN A 83 -9.02 0.28 9.61
CA ASN A 83 -8.01 1.31 9.73
C ASN A 83 -6.81 0.98 8.84
N LEU A 84 -6.89 1.40 7.56
CA LEU A 84 -5.85 1.19 6.57
C LEU A 84 -4.54 1.89 6.94
N SER A 85 -4.62 3.12 7.44
CA SER A 85 -3.45 3.87 7.92
C SER A 85 -2.63 3.08 8.94
N ASN A 86 -3.29 2.57 9.97
CA ASN A 86 -2.62 1.78 11.01
C ASN A 86 -2.10 0.44 10.47
N ALA A 87 -2.85 -0.22 9.57
CA ALA A 87 -2.40 -1.48 8.98
C ALA A 87 -1.11 -1.28 8.15
N MET A 88 -1.01 -0.19 7.39
CA MET A 88 0.18 0.16 6.63
C MET A 88 1.35 0.56 7.53
N ALA A 89 1.09 1.34 8.59
CA ALA A 89 2.12 1.70 9.58
C ALA A 89 2.71 0.46 10.27
N ILE A 90 1.88 -0.56 10.55
CA ILE A 90 2.37 -1.83 11.10
C ILE A 90 3.26 -2.56 10.09
N VAL A 91 2.90 -2.57 8.79
CA VAL A 91 3.73 -3.20 7.74
C VAL A 91 5.05 -2.46 7.59
N SER A 92 5.02 -1.13 7.58
CA SER A 92 6.21 -0.27 7.58
C SER A 92 7.11 -0.59 8.78
N SER A 93 6.57 -0.55 10.00
CA SER A 93 7.35 -0.76 11.23
C SER A 93 7.87 -2.20 11.40
N ARG A 94 7.08 -3.22 11.05
CA ARG A 94 7.44 -4.63 11.31
C ARG A 94 8.20 -5.30 10.17
N LYS A 95 8.00 -4.84 8.93
CA LYS A 95 8.58 -5.46 7.75
C LYS A 95 9.51 -4.53 6.99
N GLY A 96 9.36 -3.21 7.16
CA GLY A 96 10.19 -2.24 6.46
C GLY A 96 9.98 -2.21 4.95
N TRP A 97 8.86 -2.72 4.43
CA TRP A 97 8.59 -2.82 2.99
C TRP A 97 8.08 -1.53 2.34
N ILE A 98 7.53 -0.62 3.14
CA ILE A 98 7.05 0.69 2.70
C ILE A 98 7.45 1.71 3.76
N ASP A 99 7.70 2.94 3.33
CA ASP A 99 7.83 4.07 4.24
C ASP A 99 6.48 4.78 4.37
N THR A 100 6.04 4.96 5.62
CA THR A 100 4.80 5.66 5.97
C THR A 100 5.07 6.83 6.92
N SER A 101 6.32 7.27 7.03
CA SER A 101 6.76 8.44 7.79
C SER A 101 5.98 9.70 7.38
N ASN A 102 5.69 9.83 6.08
CA ASN A 102 4.74 10.80 5.53
C ASN A 102 3.51 10.09 4.94
N VAL A 103 2.34 10.26 5.56
CA VAL A 103 1.09 9.63 5.11
C VAL A 103 0.54 10.18 3.78
N LEU A 104 1.08 11.31 3.32
CA LEU A 104 0.76 11.92 2.02
C LEU A 104 1.83 11.62 0.97
N ASP A 105 2.94 10.98 1.34
CA ASP A 105 4.03 10.62 0.44
C ASP A 105 4.63 9.26 0.87
N ILE A 106 3.83 8.22 0.67
CA ILE A 106 4.16 6.85 0.99
C ILE A 106 5.01 6.28 -0.15
N THR A 107 6.19 5.80 0.19
CA THR A 107 7.15 5.28 -0.79
C THR A 107 7.44 3.80 -0.56
N ILE A 108 7.88 3.13 -1.62
CA ILE A 108 8.43 1.79 -1.57
C ILE A 108 9.87 1.87 -1.06
N THR A 109 10.25 0.91 -0.21
CA THR A 109 11.64 0.76 0.23
C THR A 109 12.33 -0.33 -0.57
N VAL A 110 13.66 -0.40 -0.50
CA VAL A 110 14.46 -1.46 -1.16
C VAL A 110 13.97 -2.88 -0.78
N PRO A 111 13.71 -3.21 0.51
CA PRO A 111 13.11 -4.51 0.85
C PRO A 111 11.73 -4.75 0.24
N GLY A 112 10.93 -3.69 0.06
CA GLY A 112 9.62 -3.80 -0.59
C GLY A 112 9.73 -4.04 -2.09
N GLU A 113 10.67 -3.38 -2.76
CA GLU A 113 11.01 -3.62 -4.17
C GLU A 113 11.42 -5.08 -4.37
N ASN A 114 12.38 -5.57 -3.57
CA ASN A 114 12.84 -6.95 -3.63
C ASN A 114 11.70 -7.96 -3.44
N LEU A 115 10.79 -7.69 -2.50
CA LEU A 115 9.60 -8.52 -2.29
C LEU A 115 8.75 -8.60 -3.57
N VAL A 116 8.47 -7.47 -4.22
CA VAL A 116 7.62 -7.44 -5.42
C VAL A 116 8.33 -8.05 -6.64
N GLU A 117 9.62 -7.78 -6.78
CA GLU A 117 10.41 -8.23 -7.93
C GLU A 117 10.75 -9.72 -7.85
N HIS A 118 11.12 -10.23 -6.68
CA HIS A 118 11.69 -11.58 -6.53
C HIS A 118 10.78 -12.54 -5.76
N ASP A 119 10.14 -12.10 -4.68
CA ASP A 119 9.47 -13.01 -3.74
C ASP A 119 7.99 -13.26 -4.06
N LEU A 120 7.33 -12.31 -4.72
CA LEU A 120 5.91 -12.39 -5.10
C LEU A 120 5.67 -13.11 -6.43
N GLN A 121 6.69 -13.68 -7.04
CA GLN A 121 6.49 -14.52 -8.21
C GLN A 121 5.81 -15.84 -7.80
N PRO A 122 4.89 -16.39 -8.61
CA PRO A 122 4.41 -17.75 -8.37
C PRO A 122 5.65 -18.65 -8.39
N LYS A 123 5.93 -19.31 -7.26
CA LYS A 123 6.98 -20.33 -7.17
C LYS A 123 6.83 -21.22 -8.40
N LYS A 124 7.76 -21.15 -9.35
CA LYS A 124 7.89 -22.19 -10.37
C LYS A 124 8.10 -23.46 -9.57
N ARG A 125 7.05 -24.27 -9.51
CA ARG A 125 7.10 -25.60 -8.90
C ARG A 125 7.95 -26.42 -9.86
N ASN A 126 9.25 -26.50 -9.57
CA ASN A 126 10.13 -27.52 -10.13
C ASN A 126 9.67 -28.89 -9.63
#